data_AF-A0A1I3LNR2-F1
#
_entry.id   AF-A0A1I3LNR2-F1
#
_cell.length_a   1.000
_cell.length_b   1.000
_cell.length_c   1.000
_cell.angle_alpha   90.00
_cell.angle_beta   90.00
_cell.angle_gamma   90.00
#
_symmetry.space_group_name_H-M   'P 1'
#
loop_
_entity.id
_entity.type
_entity.pdbx_description
1 polymer ?
#
loop_
_entity_poly.entity_id
_entity_poly.type
_entity_poly.pdbx_seq_one_letter_code
_entity_poly.pdbx_strand_id
1 'polypeptide(L)'
;MLGAGYTYKYGTFRLICATQPSLNLPECRSDAPVPLPDINRRLNSGYCERKRSYAFCKKNAINPAACESMDFDNPPPECLP
;
A
#
# COMPACT_ATOMS: atom_id res chain seq x y z
N MET A 1 6.83 11.38 2.41
CA MET A 1 5.40 11.13 2.73
C MET A 1 4.69 10.78 1.42
N LEU A 2 4.98 9.65 0.77
CA LEU A 2 4.41 8.31 1.03
C LEU A 2 2.88 8.37 1.14
N GLY A 3 2.25 8.60 -0.01
CA GLY A 3 0.80 8.64 -0.14
C GLY A 3 0.17 7.32 0.30
N ALA A 4 -0.68 7.41 1.31
CA ALA A 4 -2.00 6.77 1.30
C ALA A 4 -2.10 5.26 1.06
N GLY A 5 -1.02 4.47 1.19
CA GLY A 5 -1.16 3.02 1.19
C GLY A 5 -1.33 2.34 -0.17
N TYR A 6 -1.15 3.06 -1.29
CA TYR A 6 -1.20 2.47 -2.62
C TYR A 6 0.17 1.94 -3.03
N THR A 7 0.59 0.80 -2.47
CA THR A 7 1.54 -0.06 -3.19
C THR A 7 0.78 -0.76 -4.29
N TYR A 8 0.78 -0.18 -5.48
CA TYR A 8 0.41 -0.91 -6.69
C TYR A 8 1.40 -2.06 -6.90
N LYS A 9 0.93 -3.15 -7.50
CA LYS A 9 1.71 -4.38 -7.77
C LYS A 9 3.05 -4.13 -8.49
N TYR A 10 3.23 -2.97 -9.12
CA TYR A 10 4.36 -2.60 -9.96
C TYR A 10 5.28 -1.49 -9.38
N GLY A 11 5.03 -0.98 -8.18
CA GLY A 11 5.94 -0.02 -7.54
C GLY A 11 5.27 1.14 -6.79
N THR A 12 6.05 2.18 -6.49
CA THR A 12 5.55 3.41 -5.87
C THR A 12 4.81 4.27 -6.89
N PHE A 13 3.82 5.07 -6.43
CA PHE A 13 2.99 5.91 -7.30
C PHE A 13 3.82 6.78 -8.27
N ARG A 14 4.93 7.39 -7.80
CA ARG A 14 5.81 8.22 -8.64
C ARG A 14 6.40 7.43 -9.80
N LEU A 15 6.83 6.20 -9.54
CA LEU A 15 7.43 5.36 -10.55
C LEU A 15 6.38 4.94 -11.59
N ILE A 16 5.16 4.62 -11.15
CA ILE A 16 4.06 4.22 -12.04
C ILE A 16 3.57 5.39 -12.89
N CYS A 17 3.41 6.59 -12.30
CA CYS A 17 3.05 7.79 -13.05
C CYS A 17 4.09 8.13 -14.12
N ALA A 18 5.38 7.89 -13.85
CA ALA A 18 6.45 8.14 -14.82
C ALA A 18 6.58 7.05 -15.88
N THR A 19 6.35 5.77 -15.52
CA THR A 19 6.63 4.62 -16.40
C THR A 19 5.41 4.11 -17.16
N GLN A 20 4.20 4.42 -16.70
CA GLN A 20 2.94 3.94 -17.29
C GLN A 20 1.91 5.07 -17.45
N PRO A 21 2.23 6.13 -18.23
CA PRO A 21 1.31 7.25 -18.45
C PRO A 21 0.00 6.82 -19.14
N SER A 22 0.02 5.72 -19.88
CA SER A 22 -1.15 5.14 -20.56
C SER A 22 -2.24 4.62 -19.62
N LEU A 23 -1.93 4.35 -18.35
CA LEU A 23 -2.94 3.93 -17.37
C LEU A 23 -3.90 5.06 -16.98
N ASN A 24 -3.57 6.32 -17.32
CA ASN A 24 -4.38 7.51 -17.04
C ASN A 24 -4.95 7.52 -15.61
N LEU A 25 -4.09 7.16 -14.65
CA LEU A 25 -4.48 7.08 -13.25
C LEU A 25 -4.83 8.48 -12.74
N PRO A 26 -5.96 8.65 -12.03
CA PRO A 26 -6.39 9.96 -11.52
C PRO A 26 -5.32 10.63 -10.66
N GLU A 27 -4.54 9.87 -9.90
CA GLU A 27 -3.49 10.39 -9.00
C GLU A 27 -2.23 10.87 -9.74
N CYS A 28 -2.09 10.52 -11.01
CA CYS A 28 -0.96 10.93 -11.85
C CYS A 28 -1.22 12.22 -12.63
N ARG A 29 -2.44 12.77 -12.55
CA ARG A 29 -2.77 14.03 -13.21
C ARG A 29 -2.13 15.20 -12.48
N SER A 30 -1.74 16.23 -13.22
CA SER A 30 -1.09 17.43 -12.64
C SER A 30 -2.02 18.24 -11.73
N ASP A 31 -3.33 18.11 -11.92
CA ASP A 31 -4.39 18.71 -11.10
C ASP A 31 -4.89 17.79 -9.99
N ALA A 32 -4.32 16.58 -9.85
CA ALA A 32 -4.74 15.64 -8.83
C ALA A 32 -4.50 16.25 -7.43
N PRO A 33 -5.52 16.26 -6.56
CA PRO A 33 -5.34 16.76 -5.20
C PRO A 33 -4.31 15.89 -4.48
N VAL A 34 -3.30 16.52 -3.87
CA VAL A 34 -2.36 15.80 -3.01
C VAL A 34 -3.14 15.25 -1.83
N PRO A 35 -3.19 13.92 -1.64
CA PRO A 35 -4.01 13.34 -0.58
C PRO A 35 -3.45 13.75 0.79
N LEU A 36 -4.23 14.55 1.53
CA LEU A 36 -3.89 14.98 2.89
C LEU A 36 -3.79 13.78 3.83
N PRO A 37 -2.87 13.77 4.82
CA PRO A 37 -2.75 12.69 5.78
C PRO A 37 -4.11 12.31 6.39
N ASP A 38 -4.47 11.04 6.29
CA ASP A 38 -5.74 10.52 6.79
C ASP A 38 -5.49 9.19 7.50
N ILE A 39 -5.93 9.10 8.77
CA ILE A 39 -5.70 7.94 9.62
C ILE A 39 -6.43 6.71 9.06
N ASN A 40 -7.68 6.87 8.62
CA ASN A 40 -8.46 5.75 8.09
C ASN A 40 -7.81 5.18 6.83
N ARG A 41 -7.30 6.03 5.93
CA ARG A 41 -6.61 5.62 4.72
C ARG A 41 -5.26 4.95 5.00
N ARG A 42 -4.55 5.38 6.06
CA ARG A 42 -3.35 4.69 6.56
C ARG A 42 -3.70 3.29 7.07
N LEU A 43 -4.65 3.20 8.00
CA LEU A 43 -5.00 1.95 8.70
C LEU A 43 -5.67 0.91 7.79
N ASN A 44 -6.36 1.34 6.74
CA ASN A 44 -6.99 0.49 5.73
C ASN A 44 -6.12 0.30 4.47
N SER A 45 -4.84 0.68 4.53
CA SER A 45 -3.92 0.45 3.41
C SER A 45 -3.62 -1.03 3.22
N GLY A 46 -3.37 -1.45 1.97
CA GLY A 46 -2.92 -2.82 1.68
C GLY A 46 -1.57 -3.17 2.32
N TYR A 47 -0.76 -2.15 2.71
CA TYR A 47 0.41 -2.35 3.57
C TYR A 47 0.00 -2.85 4.96
N CYS A 48 -0.87 -2.10 5.65
CA CYS A 48 -1.33 -2.48 6.99
C CYS A 48 -2.17 -3.75 6.98
N GLU A 49 -3.01 -3.97 5.97
CA GLU A 49 -3.82 -5.17 5.85
C GLU A 49 -2.94 -6.43 5.70
N ARG A 50 -1.88 -6.36 4.89
CA ARG A 50 -0.87 -7.43 4.78
C ARG A 50 -0.10 -7.67 6.08
N LYS A 51 0.04 -6.66 6.94
CA LYS A 51 0.76 -6.78 8.22
C LYS A 51 -0.13 -7.29 9.36
N ARG A 52 -1.45 -7.19 9.22
CA ARG A 52 -2.43 -7.67 10.22
C ARG A 52 -3.12 -8.98 9.84
N SER A 53 -3.05 -9.40 8.58
CA SER A 53 -3.77 -10.59 8.10
C SER A 53 -2.85 -11.55 7.33
N TYR A 54 -2.62 -12.72 7.93
CA TYR A 54 -1.89 -13.81 7.28
C TYR A 54 -2.54 -14.24 5.96
N ALA A 55 -3.87 -14.37 5.95
CA ALA A 55 -4.62 -14.75 4.75
C ALA A 55 -4.45 -13.72 3.62
N PHE A 56 -4.52 -12.43 3.95
CA PHE A 56 -4.30 -11.36 2.98
C PHE A 56 -2.86 -11.36 2.46
N CYS A 57 -1.88 -11.56 3.35
CA CYS A 57 -0.48 -11.69 2.98
C CYS A 57 -0.27 -12.85 1.99
N LYS A 58 -0.70 -14.07 2.32
CA LYS A 58 -0.52 -15.25 1.44
C LYS A 58 -1.17 -15.08 0.07
N LYS A 59 -2.33 -14.42 0.00
CA LYS A 59 -3.05 -14.20 -1.26
C LYS A 59 -2.37 -13.18 -2.18
N ASN A 60 -1.73 -12.15 -1.62
CA ASN A 60 -1.28 -10.99 -2.39
C ASN A 60 0.25 -10.82 -2.45
N ALA A 61 1.02 -11.54 -1.62
CA ALA A 61 2.47 -11.46 -1.61
C ALA A 61 3.08 -12.10 -2.87
N ILE A 62 4.13 -11.47 -3.40
CA ILE A 62 4.95 -12.04 -4.48
C ILE A 62 5.66 -13.31 -4.01
N ASN A 63 6.06 -13.35 -2.74
CA ASN A 63 6.61 -14.52 -2.09
C ASN A 63 5.74 -14.89 -0.86
N PRO A 64 4.79 -15.84 -1.00
CA PRO A 64 3.90 -16.25 0.09
C PRO A 64 4.63 -16.87 1.29
N ALA A 65 5.81 -17.46 1.10
CA ALA A 65 6.58 -18.05 2.20
C ALA A 65 7.08 -16.98 3.19
N ALA A 66 7.29 -15.74 2.72
CA ALA A 66 7.65 -14.62 3.59
C ALA A 66 6.55 -14.27 4.60
N CYS A 67 5.30 -14.68 4.35
CA CYS A 67 4.21 -14.46 5.29
C CYS A 67 4.26 -15.43 6.48
N GLU A 68 5.00 -16.54 6.41
CA GLU A 68 5.07 -17.54 7.50
C GLU A 68 5.98 -17.09 8.64
N SER A 69 6.94 -16.20 8.36
CA SER A 69 7.86 -15.63 9.35
C SER A 69 7.40 -14.29 9.93
N MET A 70 6.20 -13.83 9.55
CA MET A 70 5.67 -12.53 9.99
C MET A 70 4.86 -12.66 11.28
N ASP A 71 5.02 -11.69 12.16
CA ASP A 71 4.17 -11.50 13.34
C ASP A 71 2.98 -10.61 12.94
N PHE A 72 1.79 -11.22 12.87
CA PHE A 72 0.55 -10.51 12.53
C PHE A 72 -0.20 -9.99 13.76
N ASP A 73 0.13 -10.50 14.95
CA ASP A 73 -0.46 -10.08 16.22
C ASP A 73 0.22 -8.78 16.72
N ASN A 74 1.45 -8.53 16.28
CA ASN A 74 2.20 -7.31 16.56
C ASN A 74 2.54 -6.54 15.27
N PRO A 75 1.54 -5.90 14.62
CA PRO A 75 1.79 -5.12 13.41
C PRO A 75 2.63 -3.87 13.71
N PRO A 76 3.29 -3.29 12.69
CA PRO A 76 4.04 -2.05 12.86
C PRO A 76 3.21 -0.92 13.50
N PRO A 77 3.82 0.00 14.29
CA PRO A 77 3.09 1.06 14.98
C PRO A 77 2.27 1.98 14.06
N GLU A 78 2.74 2.19 12.83
CA GLU A 78 2.01 2.92 11.79
C GLU A 78 0.78 2.19 11.26
N CYS A 79 0.53 0.97 11.75
CA CYS A 79 -0.67 0.18 11.52
C CYS A 79 -1.43 -0.06 12.84
N LEU A 80 -1.21 0.75 13.87
CA LEU A 80 -2.06 0.79 15.05
C LEU A 80 -2.93 2.06 15.03
N PRO A 81 -4.18 1.99 15.56
CA PRO A 81 -5.09 3.13 15.68
C PRO A 81 -4.43 4.36 16.30
#